data_AF-M5S5V8-F1
#
_entry.id   AF-M5S5V8-F1
#
_cell.length_a   1.000
_cell.length_b   1.000
_cell.length_c   1.000
_cell.angle_alpha   90.00
_cell.angle_beta   90.00
_cell.angle_gamma   90.00
#
_symmetry.space_group_name_H-M   'P 1'
#
loop_
_entity.id
_entity.type
_entity.pdbx_description
1 polymer ?
#
loop_
_entity_poly.entity_id
_entity_poly.type
_entity_poly.pdbx_seq_one_letter_code
_entity_poly.pdbx_strand_id
1 'polypeptide(L)'
;MKPFSLCLCIVLIATTTIRGQDLQSPDAEQADTQVDSKTAVSVVDNELDSTAKLDDFLINSEHWGMRSFAQDVADGNYLVNLYFAETFPRISGPGQRVFSFRVNGIEFNDFDIWQEAGGSNRVHIESVPVEINSGILWVTFSTVVDFPTIKAIEIIPQKEATSPEEIIRINAGGDATEIDSTGRSWLADQGFMGGLAISGNRFFGNGGGRWGPTKSNMIFMNHDEDVNLRLDEAELPASLRFVHPRLDEDQNGVATVVEVARFDAFILGQPQGSELKEELMEDTAPSEPTIARLRKTLDAYEAEADRLDAEVVVQLSTAKQAEWSSYLFTVIAMMLAALSFGHLLTANPPRRQRWTQIDASPIATRTVIESLVLIGLLSCVDLLWTTTMSTEVHFQEMNPVGNHFLLEGASLTAFKVVSLASALALLFFLRKFKGAQLASWWTCMVCTLVTFRWIVLDSAMLS
;
A
#
# COMPACT_ATOMS: atom_id res chain seq x y z
N MET A 1 21.39 47.03 5.30
CA MET A 1 20.75 48.26 4.80
C MET A 1 19.66 47.87 3.79
N LYS A 2 18.66 48.74 3.56
CA LYS A 2 17.51 48.51 2.66
C LYS A 2 17.83 48.97 1.20
N PRO A 3 16.95 48.69 0.20
CA PRO A 3 17.34 48.51 -1.21
C PRO A 3 16.91 49.64 -2.16
N PHE A 4 17.19 49.44 -3.46
CA PHE A 4 16.51 50.04 -4.63
C PHE A 4 16.19 48.91 -5.63
N SER A 5 15.25 48.92 -6.57
CA SER A 5 14.02 49.70 -6.91
C SER A 5 13.94 49.83 -8.43
N LEU A 6 12.90 49.25 -9.07
CA LEU A 6 12.39 49.47 -10.45
C LEU A 6 11.34 48.34 -10.72
N CYS A 7 10.04 48.50 -10.98
CA CYS A 7 9.14 49.56 -11.48
C CYS A 7 8.81 49.51 -12.99
N LEU A 8 7.67 48.90 -13.33
CA LEU A 8 6.70 49.21 -14.42
C LEU A 8 5.46 48.30 -14.16
N CYS A 9 4.18 48.70 -14.08
CA CYS A 9 3.32 49.62 -14.85
C CYS A 9 2.99 49.16 -16.29
N ILE A 10 1.75 49.23 -16.82
CA ILE A 10 0.36 49.30 -16.28
C ILE A 10 -0.64 49.20 -17.49
N VAL A 11 -1.81 48.52 -17.37
CA VAL A 11 -3.10 48.77 -18.11
C VAL A 11 -3.10 48.63 -19.68
N LEU A 12 -4.20 48.49 -20.46
CA LEU A 12 -5.55 47.83 -20.45
C LEU A 12 -6.24 48.19 -21.81
N ILE A 13 -7.43 47.65 -22.14
CA ILE A 13 -8.43 48.14 -23.14
C ILE A 13 -8.41 47.57 -24.59
N ALA A 14 -9.20 46.50 -24.79
CA ALA A 14 -10.44 46.36 -25.61
C ALA A 14 -10.59 46.74 -27.13
N THR A 15 -11.39 45.86 -27.79
CA THR A 15 -12.45 46.09 -28.82
C THR A 15 -12.17 46.23 -30.34
N THR A 16 -12.57 45.18 -31.08
CA THR A 16 -13.42 45.11 -32.32
C THR A 16 -13.31 46.14 -33.47
N THR A 17 -13.27 45.66 -34.74
CA THR A 17 -14.30 45.95 -35.82
C THR A 17 -13.97 45.40 -37.24
N ILE A 18 -14.83 44.50 -37.74
CA ILE A 18 -15.48 44.37 -39.09
C ILE A 18 -14.74 44.67 -40.42
N ARG A 19 -14.65 43.66 -41.32
CA ARG A 19 -15.07 43.58 -42.77
C ARG A 19 -14.33 42.39 -43.45
N GLY A 20 -14.89 41.57 -44.35
CA GLY A 20 -16.24 41.45 -44.91
C GLY A 20 -16.24 41.40 -46.45
N GLN A 21 -16.56 40.26 -47.06
CA GLN A 21 -17.06 40.18 -48.45
C GLN A 21 -17.76 38.83 -48.75
N ASP A 22 -18.93 38.90 -49.39
CA ASP A 22 -19.82 37.78 -49.76
C ASP A 22 -19.35 36.98 -50.99
N LEU A 23 -20.01 35.85 -51.27
CA LEU A 23 -20.64 35.56 -52.57
C LEU A 23 -21.65 34.38 -52.51
N GLN A 24 -22.94 34.73 -52.42
CA GLN A 24 -24.14 34.10 -53.02
C GLN A 24 -24.43 32.57 -52.92
N SER A 25 -25.56 32.27 -52.24
CA SER A 25 -26.54 31.23 -52.60
C SER A 25 -27.56 31.78 -53.62
N PRO A 26 -28.44 30.95 -54.23
CA PRO A 26 -29.71 30.51 -53.61
C PRO A 26 -30.01 29.01 -53.94
N ASP A 27 -31.17 28.36 -53.74
CA ASP A 27 -32.51 28.59 -53.12
C ASP A 27 -32.77 27.39 -52.16
N ALA A 28 -33.66 27.34 -51.15
CA ALA A 28 -35.01 27.85 -50.86
C ALA A 28 -36.20 27.01 -51.38
N GLU A 29 -36.69 26.06 -50.57
CA GLU A 29 -38.14 25.86 -50.34
C GLU A 29 -38.40 25.23 -48.95
N GLN A 30 -39.40 25.73 -48.22
CA GLN A 30 -39.84 25.23 -46.91
C GLN A 30 -41.25 24.62 -47.03
N ALA A 31 -41.52 23.54 -46.29
CA ALA A 31 -42.87 23.26 -45.78
C ALA A 31 -42.78 22.58 -44.41
N ASP A 32 -43.58 23.09 -43.47
CA ASP A 32 -43.64 22.68 -42.06
C ASP A 32 -44.88 21.79 -41.81
N THR A 33 -44.75 20.72 -41.00
CA THR A 33 -45.88 20.18 -40.24
C THR A 33 -45.42 19.42 -38.99
N GLN A 34 -46.13 19.66 -37.88
CA GLN A 34 -45.81 19.15 -36.53
C GLN A 34 -46.17 17.67 -36.28
N VAL A 35 -45.35 17.03 -35.41
CA VAL A 35 -45.73 16.13 -34.30
C VAL A 35 -46.63 14.92 -34.62
N ASP A 36 -46.07 13.70 -34.47
CA ASP A 36 -46.49 12.83 -33.35
C ASP A 36 -45.39 11.82 -32.95
N SER A 37 -45.57 11.24 -31.77
CA SER A 37 -44.64 10.42 -31.02
C SER A 37 -44.81 8.92 -31.29
N LYS A 38 -43.72 8.21 -31.61
CA LYS A 38 -43.57 6.79 -31.19
C LYS A 38 -42.15 6.25 -31.22
N THR A 39 -41.85 5.52 -30.16
CA THR A 39 -40.65 4.71 -29.93
C THR A 39 -40.42 3.67 -31.03
N ALA A 40 -39.19 3.61 -31.55
CA ALA A 40 -38.62 2.43 -32.18
C ALA A 40 -37.13 2.40 -31.86
N VAL A 41 -36.76 1.66 -30.81
CA VAL A 41 -35.36 1.32 -30.53
C VAL A 41 -34.94 0.33 -31.62
N SER A 42 -34.00 0.73 -32.48
CA SER A 42 -33.34 -0.20 -33.39
C SER A 42 -32.37 -1.05 -32.57
N VAL A 43 -32.67 -2.35 -32.46
CA VAL A 43 -31.72 -3.36 -32.02
C VAL A 43 -30.52 -3.28 -32.95
N VAL A 44 -29.32 -3.07 -32.40
CA VAL A 44 -28.08 -3.20 -33.15
C VAL A 44 -27.70 -4.67 -33.05
N ASP A 45 -28.02 -5.43 -34.10
CA ASP A 45 -27.49 -6.77 -34.29
C ASP A 45 -25.97 -6.63 -34.50
N ASN A 46 -25.19 -6.84 -33.43
CA ASN A 46 -23.74 -6.98 -33.50
C ASN A 46 -23.40 -8.36 -34.09
N GLU A 47 -23.70 -8.55 -35.37
CA GLU A 47 -23.19 -9.67 -36.15
C GLU A 47 -21.68 -9.47 -36.31
N LEU A 48 -20.89 -10.30 -35.63
CA LEU A 48 -19.43 -10.23 -35.66
C LEU A 48 -18.96 -10.57 -37.08
N ASP A 49 -18.41 -9.60 -37.79
CA ASP A 49 -17.92 -9.78 -39.16
C ASP A 49 -16.78 -10.82 -39.17
N SER A 50 -17.11 -12.04 -39.63
CA SER A 50 -16.16 -13.15 -39.79
C SER A 50 -15.11 -12.91 -40.88
N THR A 51 -15.14 -11.75 -41.55
CA THR A 51 -14.08 -11.27 -42.45
C THR A 51 -13.23 -10.15 -41.86
N ALA A 52 -13.44 -9.77 -40.59
CA ALA A 52 -12.65 -8.77 -39.89
C ALA A 52 -11.17 -9.16 -39.88
N LYS A 53 -10.38 -8.47 -40.72
CA LYS A 53 -8.93 -8.66 -40.78
C LYS A 53 -8.33 -8.22 -39.44
N LEU A 54 -7.98 -9.19 -38.60
CA LEU A 54 -7.26 -8.95 -37.36
C LEU A 54 -5.96 -8.19 -37.65
N ASP A 55 -5.59 -7.25 -36.79
CA ASP A 55 -4.39 -6.45 -36.99
C ASP A 55 -3.12 -7.31 -36.94
N ASP A 56 -2.12 -6.89 -37.72
CA ASP A 56 -0.88 -7.64 -37.90
C ASP A 56 -0.17 -7.91 -36.54
N PHE A 57 -0.35 -7.08 -35.50
CA PHE A 57 0.26 -7.33 -34.18
C PHE A 57 -0.34 -8.55 -33.47
N LEU A 58 -1.67 -8.72 -33.49
CA LEU A 58 -2.40 -9.85 -32.91
C LEU A 58 -2.19 -11.17 -33.68
N ILE A 59 -1.91 -11.10 -34.99
CA ILE A 59 -1.60 -12.29 -35.79
C ILE A 59 -0.19 -12.80 -35.49
N ASN A 60 0.75 -11.88 -35.25
CA ASN A 60 2.18 -12.18 -35.07
C ASN A 60 2.61 -12.33 -33.60
N SER A 61 1.70 -12.15 -32.65
CA SER A 61 1.86 -12.60 -31.27
C SER A 61 1.32 -14.02 -31.10
N GLU A 62 1.78 -14.74 -30.08
CA GLU A 62 1.07 -15.90 -29.53
C GLU A 62 1.55 -16.27 -28.13
N HIS A 63 0.63 -16.87 -27.36
CA HIS A 63 0.98 -17.69 -26.21
C HIS A 63 0.76 -19.16 -26.58
N TRP A 64 1.78 -20.01 -26.41
CA TRP A 64 1.72 -21.43 -26.76
C TRP A 64 2.26 -22.34 -25.66
N GLY A 65 1.80 -23.59 -25.60
CA GLY A 65 2.21 -24.57 -24.57
C GLY A 65 1.67 -24.29 -23.17
N MET A 66 0.71 -23.38 -23.04
CA MET A 66 -0.01 -23.11 -21.80
C MET A 66 -0.95 -24.27 -21.42
N ARG A 67 -1.24 -24.37 -20.12
CA ARG A 67 -2.23 -25.30 -19.55
C ARG A 67 -3.58 -24.62 -19.28
N SER A 68 -3.56 -23.32 -18.96
CA SER A 68 -4.78 -22.58 -18.66
C SER A 68 -4.63 -21.07 -18.82
N PHE A 69 -5.76 -20.40 -18.81
CA PHE A 69 -5.93 -18.96 -18.69
C PHE A 69 -7.03 -18.68 -17.65
N ALA A 70 -6.84 -17.67 -16.81
CA ALA A 70 -7.82 -17.24 -15.84
C ALA A 70 -7.91 -15.71 -15.77
N GLN A 71 -9.14 -15.18 -15.64
CA GLN A 71 -9.41 -13.74 -15.57
C GLN A 71 -10.53 -13.43 -14.56
N ASP A 72 -10.24 -12.58 -13.57
CA ASP A 72 -11.25 -12.02 -12.66
C ASP A 72 -12.29 -11.23 -13.48
N VAL A 73 -13.58 -11.52 -13.25
CA VAL A 73 -14.75 -10.89 -13.89
C VAL A 73 -15.91 -10.79 -12.89
N ALA A 74 -16.91 -9.95 -13.16
CA ALA A 74 -18.14 -9.95 -12.37
C ALA A 74 -18.97 -11.21 -12.67
N ASP A 75 -19.82 -11.63 -11.73
CA ASP A 75 -20.77 -12.73 -12.00
C ASP A 75 -21.77 -12.29 -13.08
N GLY A 76 -22.05 -13.16 -14.05
CA GLY A 76 -22.98 -12.86 -15.14
C GLY A 76 -22.72 -13.64 -16.43
N ASN A 77 -23.44 -13.25 -17.48
CA ASN A 77 -23.33 -13.84 -18.81
C ASN A 77 -22.29 -13.10 -19.65
N TYR A 78 -21.45 -13.86 -20.35
CA TYR A 78 -20.39 -13.36 -21.21
C TYR A 78 -20.38 -14.08 -22.56
N LEU A 79 -19.92 -13.37 -23.60
CA LEU A 79 -19.46 -13.97 -24.85
C LEU A 79 -17.93 -13.91 -24.83
N VAL A 80 -17.27 -15.07 -24.85
CA VAL A 80 -15.82 -15.19 -24.86
C VAL A 80 -15.37 -15.55 -26.27
N ASN A 81 -14.64 -14.64 -26.92
CA ASN A 81 -14.05 -14.86 -28.23
C ASN A 81 -12.59 -15.30 -28.05
N LEU A 82 -12.27 -16.52 -28.47
CA LEU A 82 -10.91 -17.06 -28.50
C LEU A 82 -10.37 -16.96 -29.93
N TYR A 83 -9.28 -16.22 -30.12
CA TYR A 83 -8.68 -15.98 -31.43
C TYR A 83 -7.54 -16.96 -31.68
N PHE A 84 -7.65 -17.75 -32.74
CA PHE A 84 -6.68 -18.75 -33.14
C PHE A 84 -6.17 -18.46 -34.56
N ALA A 85 -4.88 -18.68 -34.82
CA ALA A 85 -4.34 -18.67 -36.18
C ALA A 85 -3.10 -19.56 -36.26
N GLU A 86 -3.04 -20.44 -37.26
CA GLU A 86 -1.87 -21.30 -37.42
C GLU A 86 -0.79 -20.59 -38.25
N THR A 87 0.21 -20.07 -37.54
CA THR A 87 1.32 -19.28 -38.10
C THR A 87 2.67 -20.00 -38.05
N PHE A 88 2.76 -21.18 -37.43
CA PHE A 88 4.03 -21.88 -37.24
C PHE A 88 4.45 -22.61 -38.53
N PRO A 89 5.58 -22.27 -39.18
CA PRO A 89 5.91 -22.79 -40.52
C PRO A 89 6.17 -24.30 -40.64
N ARG A 90 6.17 -25.04 -39.52
CA ARG A 90 6.25 -26.52 -39.52
C ARG A 90 4.89 -27.20 -39.59
N ILE A 91 3.82 -26.48 -39.25
CA ILE A 91 2.45 -26.93 -39.47
C ILE A 91 2.09 -26.53 -40.91
N SER A 92 1.75 -27.53 -41.71
CA SER A 92 1.53 -27.42 -43.16
C SER A 92 0.26 -28.15 -43.63
N GLY A 93 -0.58 -28.59 -42.71
CA GLY A 93 -1.79 -29.37 -43.00
C GLY A 93 -2.57 -29.74 -41.73
N PRO A 94 -3.80 -30.24 -41.89
CA PRO A 94 -4.65 -30.65 -40.77
C PRO A 94 -4.09 -31.87 -40.03
N GLY A 95 -4.47 -32.02 -38.76
CA GLY A 95 -4.06 -33.09 -37.85
C GLY A 95 -2.61 -32.99 -37.34
N GLN A 96 -1.91 -31.89 -37.66
CA GLN A 96 -0.52 -31.67 -37.23
C GLN A 96 -0.40 -30.85 -35.94
N ARG A 97 -1.41 -30.03 -35.63
CA ARG A 97 -1.63 -29.44 -34.32
C ARG A 97 -3.09 -29.66 -33.92
N VAL A 98 -3.31 -30.37 -32.83
CA VAL A 98 -4.62 -30.75 -32.30
C VAL A 98 -4.58 -30.63 -30.78
N PHE A 99 -5.55 -29.96 -30.17
CA PHE A 99 -5.67 -29.89 -28.72
C PHE A 99 -7.13 -29.85 -28.30
N SER A 100 -7.42 -30.22 -27.05
CA SER A 100 -8.71 -29.92 -26.44
C SER A 100 -8.59 -28.63 -25.63
N PHE A 101 -9.69 -27.89 -25.49
CA PHE A 101 -9.79 -26.81 -24.51
C PHE A 101 -11.16 -26.80 -23.84
N ARG A 102 -11.29 -26.10 -22.72
CA ARG A 102 -12.54 -25.98 -21.98
C ARG A 102 -12.74 -24.54 -21.54
N VAL A 103 -13.89 -23.93 -21.83
CA VAL A 103 -14.25 -22.56 -21.44
C VAL A 103 -15.38 -22.61 -20.41
N ASN A 104 -15.12 -22.18 -19.18
CA ASN A 104 -16.02 -22.23 -18.03
C ASN A 104 -16.89 -23.51 -17.91
N GLY A 105 -16.26 -24.67 -18.07
CA GLY A 105 -16.93 -25.98 -18.02
C GLY A 105 -17.31 -26.58 -19.38
N ILE A 106 -17.48 -25.76 -20.43
CA ILE A 106 -17.84 -26.20 -21.79
C ILE A 106 -16.60 -26.76 -22.50
N GLU A 107 -16.64 -28.04 -22.90
CA GLU A 107 -15.51 -28.75 -23.52
C GLU A 107 -15.53 -28.70 -25.05
N PHE A 108 -14.35 -28.47 -25.63
CA PHE A 108 -14.04 -28.52 -27.06
C PHE A 108 -12.92 -29.55 -27.24
N ASN A 109 -13.20 -30.65 -27.94
CA ASN A 109 -12.28 -31.77 -28.08
C ASN A 109 -11.74 -31.90 -29.50
N ASP A 110 -10.49 -32.34 -29.62
CA ASP A 110 -9.80 -32.58 -30.89
C ASP A 110 -9.78 -31.36 -31.86
N PHE A 111 -9.66 -30.15 -31.31
CA PHE A 111 -9.68 -28.90 -32.07
C PHE A 111 -8.38 -28.70 -32.89
N ASP A 112 -8.54 -28.47 -34.20
CA ASP A 112 -7.47 -28.28 -35.18
C ASP A 112 -7.61 -26.90 -35.84
N ILE A 113 -6.72 -25.97 -35.48
CA ILE A 113 -6.71 -24.59 -36.00
C ILE A 113 -6.61 -24.57 -37.54
N TRP A 114 -5.88 -25.51 -38.15
CA TRP A 114 -5.73 -25.55 -39.60
C TRP A 114 -7.04 -25.95 -40.29
N GLN A 115 -7.80 -26.87 -39.68
CA GLN A 115 -9.10 -27.31 -40.19
C GLN A 115 -10.14 -26.20 -40.10
N GLU A 116 -10.27 -25.56 -38.93
CA GLU A 116 -11.26 -24.51 -38.69
C GLU A 116 -10.95 -23.21 -39.46
N ALA A 117 -9.71 -22.72 -39.40
CA ALA A 117 -9.32 -21.51 -40.13
C ALA A 117 -9.21 -21.72 -41.66
N GLY A 118 -9.24 -22.97 -42.14
CA GLY A 118 -9.11 -23.31 -43.56
C GLY A 118 -7.70 -23.08 -44.14
N GLY A 119 -6.65 -23.22 -43.31
CA GLY A 119 -5.24 -23.15 -43.70
C GLY A 119 -4.37 -22.18 -42.88
N SER A 120 -3.06 -22.18 -43.17
CA SER A 120 -2.09 -21.30 -42.50
C SER A 120 -2.37 -19.80 -42.67
N ASN A 121 -1.96 -19.02 -41.67
CA ASN A 121 -2.05 -17.55 -41.62
C ASN A 121 -3.49 -17.04 -41.84
N ARG A 122 -4.47 -17.79 -41.34
CA ARG A 122 -5.88 -17.42 -41.28
C ARG A 122 -6.32 -17.40 -39.83
N VAL A 123 -7.18 -16.45 -39.49
CA VAL A 123 -7.74 -16.32 -38.15
C VAL A 123 -9.06 -17.09 -38.09
N HIS A 124 -9.21 -17.92 -37.07
CA HIS A 124 -10.48 -18.47 -36.60
C HIS A 124 -10.85 -17.78 -35.29
N ILE A 125 -12.13 -17.52 -35.07
CA ILE A 125 -12.64 -16.95 -33.82
C ILE A 125 -13.66 -17.94 -33.27
N GLU A 126 -13.36 -18.55 -32.13
CA GLU A 126 -14.33 -19.39 -31.42
C GLU A 126 -15.08 -18.52 -30.41
N SER A 127 -16.38 -18.31 -30.66
CA SER A 127 -17.25 -17.48 -29.82
C SER A 127 -18.09 -18.35 -28.88
N VAL A 128 -17.70 -18.40 -27.61
CA VAL A 128 -18.32 -19.26 -26.59
C VAL A 128 -19.17 -18.43 -25.61
N PRO A 129 -20.51 -18.57 -25.63
CA PRO A 129 -21.36 -17.97 -24.60
C PRO A 129 -21.24 -18.76 -23.29
N VAL A 130 -20.95 -18.07 -22.19
CA VAL A 130 -20.78 -18.66 -20.85
C VAL A 130 -21.52 -17.87 -19.78
N GLU A 131 -22.06 -18.59 -18.80
CA GLU A 131 -22.52 -18.03 -17.52
C GLU A 131 -21.40 -18.25 -16.50
N ILE A 132 -20.99 -17.19 -15.79
CA ILE A 132 -19.92 -17.21 -14.80
C ILE A 132 -20.52 -16.86 -13.44
N ASN A 133 -20.44 -17.81 -12.50
CA ASN A 133 -21.01 -17.69 -11.15
C ASN A 133 -19.96 -17.76 -10.03
N SER A 134 -18.69 -17.99 -10.40
CA SER A 134 -17.51 -17.92 -9.53
C SER A 134 -16.79 -16.57 -9.59
N GLY A 135 -17.21 -15.69 -10.52
CA GLY A 135 -16.56 -14.42 -10.86
C GLY A 135 -15.12 -14.57 -11.39
N ILE A 136 -14.75 -15.73 -11.93
CA ILE A 136 -13.48 -15.93 -12.62
C ILE A 136 -13.78 -16.72 -13.89
N LEU A 137 -13.42 -16.17 -15.04
CA LEU A 137 -13.42 -16.94 -16.29
C LEU A 137 -12.24 -17.90 -16.28
N TRP A 138 -12.50 -19.20 -16.40
CA TRP A 138 -11.47 -20.22 -16.60
C TRP A 138 -11.47 -20.76 -18.02
N VAL A 139 -10.28 -20.85 -18.61
CA VAL A 139 -10.02 -21.62 -19.83
C VAL A 139 -8.89 -22.62 -19.54
N THR A 140 -9.08 -23.90 -19.86
CA THR A 140 -7.98 -24.90 -19.82
C THR A 140 -7.68 -25.45 -21.20
N PHE A 141 -6.43 -25.88 -21.40
CA PHE A 141 -5.88 -26.40 -22.66
C PHE A 141 -5.16 -27.73 -22.41
N SER A 142 -5.45 -28.72 -23.25
CA SER A 142 -4.92 -30.08 -23.15
C SER A 142 -4.31 -30.51 -24.48
N THR A 143 -3.01 -30.82 -24.48
CA THR A 143 -2.27 -31.26 -25.67
C THR A 143 -2.78 -32.62 -26.18
N VAL A 144 -3.06 -32.74 -27.49
CA VAL A 144 -3.34 -34.02 -28.16
C VAL A 144 -2.25 -34.34 -29.20
N VAL A 145 -1.96 -33.38 -30.10
CA VAL A 145 -0.86 -33.42 -31.08
C VAL A 145 -0.25 -32.03 -31.16
N ASP A 146 1.02 -31.89 -30.78
CA ASP A 146 1.71 -30.59 -30.62
C ASP A 146 1.03 -29.63 -29.61
N PHE A 147 1.75 -28.59 -29.18
CA PHE A 147 1.29 -27.71 -28.12
C PHE A 147 0.11 -26.80 -28.54
N PRO A 148 -0.85 -26.52 -27.64
CA PRO A 148 -1.86 -25.49 -27.83
C PRO A 148 -1.22 -24.13 -28.14
N THR A 149 -1.90 -23.29 -28.93
CA THR A 149 -1.53 -21.89 -29.17
C THR A 149 -2.79 -21.03 -29.20
N ILE A 150 -2.68 -19.76 -28.82
CA ILE A 150 -3.75 -18.76 -28.94
C ILE A 150 -3.14 -17.38 -29.27
N LYS A 151 -3.90 -16.56 -29.99
CA LYS A 151 -3.52 -15.22 -30.45
C LYS A 151 -4.08 -14.12 -29.57
N ALA A 152 -5.34 -14.26 -29.16
CA ALA A 152 -6.00 -13.26 -28.31
C ALA A 152 -7.22 -13.85 -27.61
N ILE A 153 -7.68 -13.18 -26.56
CA ILE A 153 -8.94 -13.47 -25.85
C ILE A 153 -9.71 -12.16 -25.68
N GLU A 154 -11.00 -12.13 -26.04
CA GLU A 154 -11.91 -11.01 -25.80
C GLU A 154 -13.11 -11.51 -24.98
N ILE A 155 -13.47 -10.79 -23.92
CA ILE A 155 -14.47 -11.19 -22.91
C ILE A 155 -15.53 -10.10 -22.84
N ILE A 156 -16.71 -10.37 -23.39
CA ILE A 156 -17.76 -9.37 -23.63
C ILE A 156 -18.96 -9.61 -22.70
N PRO A 157 -19.23 -8.75 -21.69
CA PRO A 157 -20.43 -8.85 -20.86
C PRO A 157 -21.70 -8.78 -21.71
N GLN A 158 -22.64 -9.70 -21.47
CA GLN A 158 -23.94 -9.78 -22.14
C GLN A 158 -25.02 -9.12 -21.27
N LYS A 159 -25.11 -7.78 -21.31
CA LYS A 159 -26.11 -6.99 -20.58
C LYS A 159 -26.70 -5.88 -21.44
N GLU A 160 -27.88 -5.38 -21.09
CA GLU A 160 -28.63 -4.39 -21.90
C GLU A 160 -27.86 -3.08 -22.20
N ALA A 161 -26.83 -2.75 -21.41
CA ALA A 161 -25.92 -1.65 -21.64
C ALA A 161 -24.48 -2.04 -21.25
N THR A 162 -23.78 -2.76 -22.13
CA THR A 162 -22.35 -3.08 -21.95
C THR A 162 -21.49 -1.82 -22.16
N SER A 163 -20.75 -1.41 -21.13
CA SER A 163 -19.76 -0.32 -21.27
C SER A 163 -18.52 -0.84 -22.00
N PRO A 164 -17.90 -0.06 -22.91
CA PRO A 164 -16.63 -0.45 -23.54
C PRO A 164 -15.51 -0.74 -22.55
N GLU A 165 -15.55 -0.11 -21.36
CA GLU A 165 -14.57 -0.28 -20.27
C GLU A 165 -14.65 -1.64 -19.56
N GLU A 166 -15.75 -2.37 -19.72
CA GLU A 166 -15.95 -3.69 -19.11
C GLU A 166 -15.56 -4.85 -20.05
N ILE A 167 -15.24 -4.55 -21.33
CA ILE A 167 -14.82 -5.58 -22.29
C ILE A 167 -13.32 -5.79 -22.16
N ILE A 168 -12.93 -6.91 -21.55
CA ILE A 168 -11.53 -7.28 -21.38
C ILE A 168 -11.01 -7.87 -22.69
N ARG A 169 -9.82 -7.46 -23.10
CA ARG A 169 -9.13 -7.90 -24.32
C ARG A 169 -7.68 -8.17 -24.01
N ILE A 170 -7.20 -9.38 -24.29
CA ILE A 170 -5.84 -9.84 -24.02
C ILE A 170 -5.17 -10.17 -25.35
N ASN A 171 -4.03 -9.55 -25.64
CA ASN A 171 -3.13 -9.92 -26.73
C ASN A 171 -2.19 -11.02 -26.22
N ALA A 172 -2.44 -12.27 -26.60
CA ALA A 172 -1.66 -13.42 -26.13
C ALA A 172 -0.29 -13.42 -26.82
N GLY A 173 0.78 -13.38 -26.04
CA GLY A 173 2.14 -13.11 -26.52
C GLY A 173 2.49 -11.63 -26.71
N GLY A 174 1.60 -10.68 -26.36
CA GLY A 174 1.87 -9.25 -26.45
C GLY A 174 2.78 -8.72 -25.33
N ASP A 175 3.84 -7.98 -25.67
CA ASP A 175 4.77 -7.40 -24.68
C ASP A 175 4.21 -6.14 -23.98
N ALA A 176 3.13 -5.55 -24.49
CA ALA A 176 2.53 -4.30 -24.01
C ALA A 176 1.05 -4.20 -24.40
N THR A 177 0.33 -3.25 -23.77
CA THR A 177 -1.01 -2.86 -24.21
C THR A 177 -0.95 -2.13 -25.55
N GLU A 178 -1.68 -2.63 -26.55
CA GLU A 178 -1.72 -2.11 -27.91
C GLU A 178 -3.15 -1.71 -28.30
N ILE A 179 -3.31 -0.78 -29.24
CA ILE A 179 -4.61 -0.32 -29.74
C ILE A 179 -4.74 -0.73 -31.20
N ASP A 180 -5.83 -1.42 -31.53
CA ASP A 180 -6.08 -1.87 -32.90
C ASP A 180 -6.62 -0.77 -33.83
N SER A 181 -6.65 -1.07 -35.13
CA SER A 181 -7.10 -0.19 -36.20
C SER A 181 -8.58 0.22 -36.09
N THR A 182 -9.36 -0.45 -35.24
CA THR A 182 -10.74 -0.09 -34.89
C THR A 182 -10.85 0.75 -33.60
N GLY A 183 -9.72 1.01 -32.94
CA GLY A 183 -9.63 1.79 -31.69
C GLY A 183 -9.86 0.97 -30.42
N ARG A 184 -9.88 -0.37 -30.48
CA ARG A 184 -10.03 -1.22 -29.29
C ARG A 184 -8.67 -1.43 -28.64
N SER A 185 -8.61 -1.25 -27.32
CA SER A 185 -7.42 -1.53 -26.51
C SER A 185 -7.32 -3.02 -26.20
N TRP A 186 -6.15 -3.60 -26.41
CA TRP A 186 -5.79 -4.98 -26.09
C TRP A 186 -4.65 -4.96 -25.07
N LEU A 187 -4.87 -5.53 -23.89
CA LEU A 187 -3.86 -5.65 -22.83
C LEU A 187 -2.74 -6.60 -23.24
N ALA A 188 -1.57 -6.46 -22.61
CA ALA A 188 -0.44 -7.37 -22.77
C ALA A 188 -0.77 -8.83 -22.38
N ASP A 189 0.17 -9.75 -22.63
CA ASP A 189 0.05 -11.15 -22.17
C ASP A 189 -0.09 -11.21 -20.64
N GLN A 190 -1.23 -11.71 -20.17
CA GLN A 190 -1.54 -11.88 -18.75
C GLN A 190 -2.59 -12.99 -18.56
N GLY A 191 -2.72 -13.51 -17.35
CA GLY A 191 -3.71 -14.54 -17.00
C GLY A 191 -3.37 -15.97 -17.47
N PHE A 192 -2.39 -16.15 -18.36
CA PHE A 192 -1.92 -17.46 -18.84
C PHE A 192 -1.04 -18.20 -17.83
N MET A 193 -1.08 -19.53 -17.87
CA MET A 193 -0.39 -20.41 -16.93
C MET A 193 0.36 -21.55 -17.65
N GLY A 194 1.68 -21.62 -17.44
CA GLY A 194 2.58 -22.44 -18.26
C GLY A 194 2.90 -21.77 -19.60
N GLY A 195 3.45 -22.52 -20.54
CA GLY A 195 3.69 -22.02 -21.90
C GLY A 195 4.83 -21.01 -22.06
N LEU A 196 4.88 -20.42 -23.26
CA LEU A 196 5.81 -19.37 -23.67
C LEU A 196 5.08 -18.34 -24.55
N ALA A 197 5.39 -17.07 -24.30
CA ALA A 197 4.96 -15.94 -25.11
C ALA A 197 5.94 -15.66 -26.28
N ILE A 198 5.41 -15.32 -27.44
CA ILE A 198 6.15 -14.81 -28.60
C ILE A 198 5.49 -13.52 -29.06
N SER A 199 6.28 -12.43 -29.17
CA SER A 199 5.82 -11.15 -29.70
C SER A 199 6.47 -10.82 -31.05
N GLY A 200 5.63 -10.50 -32.04
CA GLY A 200 6.02 -9.90 -33.31
C GLY A 200 6.76 -10.81 -34.29
N ASN A 201 7.17 -10.20 -35.41
CA ASN A 201 7.59 -10.90 -36.64
C ASN A 201 9.00 -11.55 -36.58
N ARG A 202 9.39 -12.12 -35.42
CA ARG A 202 10.74 -12.65 -35.13
C ARG A 202 11.12 -13.91 -35.91
N PHE A 203 10.21 -14.50 -36.68
CA PHE A 203 10.49 -15.64 -37.55
C PHE A 203 11.23 -15.28 -38.85
N PHE A 204 11.19 -14.01 -39.30
CA PHE A 204 11.67 -13.62 -40.64
C PHE A 204 12.72 -12.49 -40.64
N GLY A 205 13.83 -12.71 -39.94
CA GLY A 205 15.05 -11.90 -40.04
C GLY A 205 16.27 -12.74 -40.44
N ASN A 206 16.73 -12.61 -41.69
CA ASN A 206 17.94 -13.29 -42.17
C ASN A 206 19.21 -12.67 -41.54
N GLY A 207 19.56 -13.11 -40.33
CA GLY A 207 20.72 -12.58 -39.60
C GLY A 207 20.97 -13.29 -38.27
N GLY A 208 21.64 -14.45 -38.32
CA GLY A 208 22.35 -15.07 -37.19
C GLY A 208 21.67 -14.97 -35.82
N GLY A 209 20.50 -15.61 -35.66
CA GLY A 209 19.70 -15.55 -34.44
C GLY A 209 20.46 -16.05 -33.21
N ARG A 210 20.97 -15.12 -32.39
CA ARG A 210 21.44 -15.39 -31.04
C ARG A 210 20.21 -15.54 -30.15
N TRP A 211 19.90 -16.78 -29.77
CA TRP A 211 18.99 -17.07 -28.66
C TRP A 211 19.45 -16.29 -27.43
N GLY A 212 18.62 -15.36 -26.98
CA GLY A 212 18.84 -14.55 -25.79
C GLY A 212 17.48 -14.30 -25.15
N PRO A 213 17.38 -14.35 -23.81
CA PRO A 213 16.12 -14.07 -23.14
C PRO A 213 15.70 -12.64 -23.46
N THR A 214 14.46 -12.45 -23.93
CA THR A 214 13.90 -11.10 -23.98
C THR A 214 13.78 -10.56 -22.56
N LYS A 215 13.95 -9.25 -22.42
CA LYS A 215 14.02 -8.59 -21.11
C LYS A 215 12.70 -8.73 -20.35
N SER A 216 12.65 -9.68 -19.42
CA SER A 216 11.94 -9.49 -18.16
C SER A 216 12.38 -8.17 -17.53
N ASN A 217 11.49 -7.50 -16.81
CA ASN A 217 11.78 -6.17 -16.24
C ASN A 217 13.04 -6.20 -15.36
N MET A 218 13.76 -5.08 -15.34
CA MET A 218 15.13 -5.05 -14.81
C MET A 218 15.18 -5.36 -13.31
N ILE A 219 15.78 -6.49 -12.96
CA ILE A 219 16.38 -6.69 -11.64
C ILE A 219 17.43 -5.60 -11.46
N PHE A 220 17.14 -4.63 -10.60
CA PHE A 220 18.17 -3.73 -10.07
C PHE A 220 19.08 -4.55 -9.16
N MET A 221 20.22 -4.98 -9.71
CA MET A 221 21.34 -5.47 -8.91
C MET A 221 21.85 -4.32 -8.04
N ASN A 222 21.25 -4.14 -6.87
CA ASN A 222 21.86 -3.33 -5.82
C ASN A 222 23.01 -4.15 -5.24
N HIS A 223 24.22 -3.70 -5.53
CA HIS A 223 25.45 -4.29 -5.06
C HIS A 223 25.79 -3.67 -3.70
N ASP A 224 25.27 -4.27 -2.63
CA ASP A 224 25.92 -4.25 -1.32
C ASP A 224 25.60 -5.57 -0.60
N GLU A 225 26.58 -6.04 0.17
CA GLU A 225 26.62 -7.35 0.81
C GLU A 225 25.61 -7.37 1.99
N ASP A 226 24.82 -8.43 2.20
CA ASP A 226 25.28 -9.51 3.07
C ASP A 226 24.46 -10.83 2.96
N VAL A 227 25.20 -11.95 3.00
CA VAL A 227 24.81 -13.29 3.47
C VAL A 227 23.59 -13.99 2.82
N ASN A 228 23.90 -14.71 1.73
CA ASN A 228 23.55 -16.12 1.50
C ASN A 228 22.24 -16.69 2.13
N LEU A 229 21.15 -16.65 1.35
CA LEU A 229 20.38 -17.86 1.05
C LEU A 229 19.71 -17.69 -0.30
N ARG A 230 20.27 -18.34 -1.33
CA ARG A 230 19.59 -18.51 -2.63
C ARG A 230 18.47 -19.53 -2.44
N LEU A 231 17.31 -19.04 -2.02
CA LEU A 231 16.05 -19.73 -2.28
C LEU A 231 15.68 -19.37 -3.72
N ASP A 232 16.26 -20.14 -4.64
CA ASP A 232 15.97 -20.03 -6.07
C ASP A 232 14.44 -20.14 -6.27
N GLU A 233 13.90 -19.33 -7.19
CA GLU A 233 12.47 -19.09 -7.42
C GLU A 233 11.63 -20.37 -7.32
N ALA A 234 10.97 -20.57 -6.17
CA ALA A 234 10.07 -21.70 -5.98
C ALA A 234 8.86 -21.49 -6.88
N GLU A 235 8.75 -22.29 -7.95
CA GLU A 235 7.62 -22.19 -8.86
C GLU A 235 6.31 -22.36 -8.09
N LEU A 236 5.57 -21.25 -7.97
CA LEU A 236 4.24 -21.23 -7.42
C LEU A 236 3.38 -22.31 -8.11
N PRO A 237 2.67 -23.16 -7.33
CA PRO A 237 1.61 -24.01 -7.84
C PRO A 237 0.69 -23.22 -8.78
N ALA A 238 0.27 -23.87 -9.86
CA ALA A 238 -0.32 -23.16 -11.00
C ALA A 238 -1.50 -22.27 -10.56
N SER A 239 -2.42 -22.83 -9.77
CA SER A 239 -3.56 -22.13 -9.15
C SER A 239 -3.18 -20.90 -8.30
N LEU A 240 -2.08 -20.95 -7.55
CA LEU A 240 -1.63 -19.85 -6.70
C LEU A 240 -1.03 -18.68 -7.50
N ARG A 241 -0.62 -18.89 -8.75
CA ARG A 241 -0.20 -17.79 -9.65
C ARG A 241 -1.36 -16.84 -10.01
N PHE A 242 -2.62 -17.28 -9.89
CA PHE A 242 -3.78 -16.39 -10.04
C PHE A 242 -4.00 -15.51 -8.79
N VAL A 243 -3.68 -16.05 -7.61
CA VAL A 243 -3.80 -15.37 -6.31
C VAL A 243 -2.68 -14.34 -6.11
N HIS A 244 -1.56 -14.55 -6.81
CA HIS A 244 -0.33 -13.76 -6.73
C HIS A 244 -0.53 -12.22 -6.66
N PRO A 245 -1.37 -11.54 -7.46
CA PRO A 245 -1.52 -10.07 -7.38
C PRO A 245 -2.10 -9.57 -6.04
N ARG A 246 -2.64 -10.47 -5.22
CA ARG A 246 -3.18 -10.21 -3.88
C ARG A 246 -2.28 -10.75 -2.74
N LEU A 247 -1.26 -11.53 -3.08
CA LEU A 247 -0.23 -12.00 -2.13
C LEU A 247 1.05 -11.16 -2.20
N ASP A 248 1.18 -10.33 -3.24
CA ASP A 248 2.25 -9.36 -3.48
C ASP A 248 2.02 -8.13 -2.57
N GLU A 249 2.46 -8.21 -1.31
CA GLU A 249 2.22 -7.19 -0.27
C GLU A 249 2.95 -5.88 -0.59
N ASP A 250 4.07 -5.93 -1.33
CA ASP A 250 4.84 -4.75 -1.77
C ASP A 250 4.55 -4.28 -3.20
N GLN A 251 3.66 -4.98 -3.92
CA GLN A 251 3.21 -4.70 -5.29
C GLN A 251 4.36 -4.66 -6.32
N ASN A 252 5.43 -5.41 -6.09
CA ASN A 252 6.61 -5.43 -6.97
C ASN A 252 6.38 -6.24 -8.27
N GLY A 253 5.29 -7.00 -8.34
CA GLY A 253 4.97 -7.92 -9.43
C GLY A 253 5.46 -9.35 -9.19
N VAL A 254 6.00 -9.67 -8.01
CA VAL A 254 6.51 -10.99 -7.60
C VAL A 254 6.19 -11.30 -6.13
N ALA A 255 5.27 -12.22 -5.89
CA ALA A 255 4.96 -12.74 -4.55
C ALA A 255 6.09 -13.65 -4.07
N THR A 256 6.68 -13.32 -2.93
CA THR A 256 7.82 -14.03 -2.33
C THR A 256 7.40 -15.36 -1.69
N VAL A 257 8.37 -16.26 -1.50
CA VAL A 257 8.18 -17.52 -0.76
C VAL A 257 7.62 -17.29 0.65
N VAL A 258 7.86 -16.12 1.26
CA VAL A 258 7.38 -15.77 2.60
C VAL A 258 5.89 -15.40 2.60
N GLU A 259 5.45 -14.56 1.66
CA GLU A 259 4.02 -14.20 1.50
C GLU A 259 3.19 -15.43 1.14
N VAL A 260 3.71 -16.25 0.21
CA VAL A 260 3.09 -17.53 -0.17
C VAL A 260 3.00 -18.48 1.02
N ALA A 261 4.06 -18.61 1.82
CA ALA A 261 4.04 -19.44 3.03
C ALA A 261 3.07 -18.90 4.11
N ARG A 262 2.89 -17.57 4.19
CA ARG A 262 1.92 -16.92 5.09
C ARG A 262 0.49 -17.25 4.68
N PHE A 263 0.17 -17.12 3.39
CA PHE A 263 -1.12 -17.51 2.83
C PHE A 263 -1.39 -19.02 2.96
N ASP A 264 -0.38 -19.85 2.73
CA ASP A 264 -0.46 -21.31 2.93
C ASP A 264 -0.80 -21.68 4.38
N ALA A 265 -0.14 -21.04 5.35
CA ALA A 265 -0.42 -21.23 6.77
C ALA A 265 -1.83 -20.73 7.14
N PHE A 266 -2.28 -19.63 6.54
CA PHE A 266 -3.62 -19.09 6.71
C PHE A 266 -4.70 -20.05 6.15
N ILE A 267 -4.53 -20.55 4.92
CA ILE A 267 -5.42 -21.56 4.31
C ILE A 267 -5.55 -22.75 5.25
N LEU A 268 -4.43 -23.31 5.73
CA LEU A 268 -4.43 -24.47 6.62
C LEU A 268 -5.12 -24.21 7.97
N GLY A 269 -5.26 -22.95 8.39
CA GLY A 269 -6.06 -22.54 9.55
C GLY A 269 -7.57 -22.41 9.28
N GLN A 270 -8.01 -22.36 8.02
CA GLN A 270 -9.42 -22.25 7.65
C GLN A 270 -10.15 -23.61 7.70
N PRO A 271 -11.48 -23.62 7.92
CA PRO A 271 -12.29 -24.83 7.77
C PRO A 271 -12.14 -25.44 6.38
N GLN A 272 -11.84 -26.75 6.31
CA GLN A 272 -11.52 -27.46 5.06
C GLN A 272 -10.28 -26.95 4.31
N GLY A 273 -9.40 -26.19 4.97
CA GLY A 273 -8.19 -25.63 4.37
C GLY A 273 -7.25 -26.65 3.71
N SER A 274 -7.12 -27.83 4.29
CA SER A 274 -6.33 -28.92 3.69
C SER A 274 -6.96 -29.46 2.39
N GLU A 275 -8.28 -29.59 2.34
CA GLU A 275 -9.02 -30.03 1.14
C GLU A 275 -8.90 -28.97 0.04
N LEU A 276 -9.11 -27.69 0.38
CA LEU A 276 -8.94 -26.57 -0.56
C LEU A 276 -7.49 -26.51 -1.10
N LYS A 277 -6.48 -26.70 -0.24
CA LYS A 277 -5.08 -26.73 -0.67
C LYS A 277 -4.78 -27.92 -1.61
N GLU A 278 -5.39 -29.08 -1.38
CA GLU A 278 -5.23 -30.26 -2.24
C GLU A 278 -5.94 -30.06 -3.59
N GLU A 279 -7.18 -29.54 -3.59
CA GLU A 279 -7.94 -29.14 -4.80
C GLU A 279 -7.17 -28.09 -5.65
N LEU A 280 -6.45 -27.16 -5.01
CA LEU A 280 -5.63 -26.16 -5.70
C LEU A 280 -4.32 -26.74 -6.27
N MET A 281 -3.85 -27.89 -5.78
CA MET A 281 -2.61 -28.52 -6.26
C MET A 281 -2.83 -29.47 -7.45
N GLU A 282 -4.08 -29.72 -7.84
CA GLU A 282 -4.38 -30.48 -9.05
C GLU A 282 -4.04 -29.71 -10.34
N ASP A 283 -3.68 -30.45 -11.39
CA ASP A 283 -3.37 -29.90 -12.73
C ASP A 283 -4.63 -29.71 -13.59
N THR A 284 -5.80 -29.64 -12.94
CA THR A 284 -7.15 -29.55 -13.51
C THR A 284 -7.72 -28.15 -13.29
N ALA A 285 -8.78 -27.78 -14.02
CA ALA A 285 -9.53 -26.56 -13.67
C ALA A 285 -10.19 -26.76 -12.29
N PRO A 286 -9.95 -25.88 -11.30
CA PRO A 286 -10.65 -25.98 -10.03
C PRO A 286 -12.16 -25.87 -10.23
N SER A 287 -12.94 -26.62 -9.46
CA SER A 287 -14.40 -26.61 -9.61
C SER A 287 -14.99 -25.24 -9.21
N GLU A 288 -16.15 -24.88 -9.77
CA GLU A 288 -16.91 -23.68 -9.34
C GLU A 288 -17.02 -23.56 -7.79
N PRO A 289 -17.37 -24.62 -7.03
CA PRO A 289 -17.29 -24.64 -5.56
C PRO A 289 -15.89 -24.46 -4.94
N THR A 290 -14.82 -24.87 -5.63
CA THR A 290 -13.42 -24.65 -5.21
C THR A 290 -13.05 -23.19 -5.38
N ILE A 291 -13.37 -22.59 -6.54
CA ILE A 291 -13.08 -21.20 -6.87
C ILE A 291 -13.80 -20.25 -5.91
N ALA A 292 -15.08 -20.49 -5.63
CA ALA A 292 -15.84 -19.72 -4.65
C ALA A 292 -15.27 -19.82 -3.22
N ARG A 293 -14.71 -20.98 -2.85
CA ARG A 293 -14.02 -21.18 -1.56
C ARG A 293 -12.66 -20.48 -1.51
N LEU A 294 -11.88 -20.52 -2.60
CA LEU A 294 -10.61 -19.79 -2.72
C LEU A 294 -10.84 -18.28 -2.53
N ARG A 295 -11.80 -17.68 -3.27
CA ARG A 295 -12.15 -16.26 -3.14
C ARG A 295 -12.46 -15.88 -1.69
N LYS A 296 -13.36 -16.61 -1.03
CA LYS A 296 -13.74 -16.34 0.35
C LYS A 296 -12.56 -16.42 1.33
N THR A 297 -11.64 -17.36 1.13
CA THR A 297 -10.42 -17.49 1.94
C THR A 297 -9.45 -16.33 1.66
N LEU A 298 -9.37 -15.85 0.43
CA LEU A 298 -8.53 -14.73 0.02
C LEU A 298 -9.05 -13.38 0.56
N ASP A 299 -10.36 -13.12 0.44
CA ASP A 299 -11.01 -11.95 1.06
C ASP A 299 -10.80 -11.93 2.59
N ALA A 300 -10.80 -13.11 3.22
CA ALA A 300 -10.53 -13.24 4.65
C ALA A 300 -9.06 -13.06 5.02
N TYR A 301 -8.13 -13.33 4.10
CA TYR A 301 -6.70 -13.10 4.27
C TYR A 301 -6.37 -11.60 4.16
N GLU A 302 -6.84 -10.94 3.09
CA GLU A 302 -6.72 -9.47 2.92
C GLU A 302 -7.29 -8.72 4.13
N ALA A 303 -8.50 -9.08 4.57
CA ALA A 303 -9.15 -8.45 5.72
C ALA A 303 -8.45 -8.69 7.07
N GLU A 304 -7.56 -9.68 7.17
CA GLU A 304 -6.72 -9.90 8.36
C GLU A 304 -5.37 -9.17 8.24
N ALA A 305 -4.78 -9.09 7.04
CA ALA A 305 -3.62 -8.25 6.77
C ALA A 305 -3.91 -6.76 7.06
N ASP A 306 -5.03 -6.23 6.54
CA ASP A 306 -5.51 -4.87 6.80
C ASP A 306 -5.64 -4.56 8.30
N ARG A 307 -6.05 -5.54 9.12
CA ARG A 307 -6.19 -5.39 10.57
C ARG A 307 -4.83 -5.33 11.26
N LEU A 308 -3.91 -6.20 10.87
CA LEU A 308 -2.56 -6.23 11.42
C LEU A 308 -1.82 -4.92 11.11
N ASP A 309 -1.94 -4.42 9.88
CA ASP A 309 -1.37 -3.13 9.49
C ASP A 309 -2.02 -1.95 10.23
N ALA A 310 -3.34 -1.95 10.39
CA ALA A 310 -4.03 -0.94 11.19
C ALA A 310 -3.57 -0.95 12.67
N GLU A 311 -3.38 -2.13 13.27
CA GLU A 311 -2.84 -2.25 14.62
C GLU A 311 -1.39 -1.77 14.72
N VAL A 312 -0.53 -2.19 13.79
CA VAL A 312 0.89 -1.77 13.73
C VAL A 312 1.03 -0.27 13.55
N VAL A 313 0.22 0.37 12.70
CA VAL A 313 0.20 1.83 12.52
C VAL A 313 -0.24 2.54 13.80
N VAL A 314 -1.23 2.02 14.52
CA VAL A 314 -1.65 2.58 15.83
C VAL A 314 -0.52 2.44 16.86
N GLN A 315 0.12 1.28 16.96
CA GLN A 315 1.26 1.07 17.87
C GLN A 315 2.46 1.97 17.53
N LEU A 316 2.83 2.10 16.25
CA LEU A 316 3.89 3.02 15.79
C LEU A 316 3.56 4.48 16.08
N SER A 317 2.31 4.91 15.86
CA SER A 317 1.90 6.30 16.11
C SER A 317 1.96 6.65 17.61
N THR A 318 1.54 5.73 18.48
CA THR A 318 1.56 5.93 19.93
C THR A 318 2.99 5.88 20.49
N ALA A 319 3.84 4.97 20.01
CA ALA A 319 5.26 4.93 20.37
C ALA A 319 5.99 6.22 19.96
N LYS A 320 5.83 6.67 18.71
CA LYS A 320 6.46 7.90 18.20
C LYS A 320 5.98 9.16 18.92
N GLN A 321 4.70 9.20 19.31
CA GLN A 321 4.16 10.30 20.11
C GLN A 321 4.74 10.31 21.53
N ALA A 322 4.97 9.13 22.13
CA ALA A 322 5.64 9.01 23.43
C ALA A 322 7.10 9.50 23.36
N GLU A 323 7.90 9.02 22.40
CA GLU A 323 9.30 9.44 22.21
C GLU A 323 9.46 10.97 22.10
N TRP A 324 8.65 11.61 21.25
CA TRP A 324 8.75 13.05 21.03
C TRP A 324 8.35 13.85 22.28
N SER A 325 7.42 13.33 23.08
CA SER A 325 7.01 13.94 24.35
C SER A 325 8.10 13.84 25.42
N SER A 326 8.78 12.70 25.53
CA SER A 326 9.90 12.48 26.45
C SER A 326 11.08 13.39 26.11
N TYR A 327 11.49 13.45 24.83
CA TYR A 327 12.58 14.32 24.39
C TYR A 327 12.31 15.80 24.72
N LEU A 328 11.12 16.31 24.40
CA LEU A 328 10.75 17.70 24.71
C LEU A 328 10.77 17.99 26.21
N PHE A 329 10.31 17.04 27.03
CA PHE A 329 10.32 17.17 28.49
C PHE A 329 11.75 17.19 29.06
N THR A 330 12.63 16.29 28.63
CA THR A 330 14.02 16.22 29.11
C THR A 330 14.81 17.48 28.74
N VAL A 331 14.55 18.09 27.58
CA VAL A 331 15.11 19.40 27.21
C VAL A 331 14.61 20.52 28.14
N ILE A 332 13.32 20.56 28.47
CA ILE A 332 12.76 21.55 29.41
C ILE A 332 13.36 21.38 30.81
N ALA A 333 13.50 20.15 31.29
CA ALA A 333 14.13 19.84 32.57
C ALA A 333 15.60 20.29 32.62
N MET A 334 16.37 20.06 31.55
CA MET A 334 17.76 20.51 31.44
C MET A 334 17.87 22.04 31.48
N MET A 335 16.99 22.75 30.76
CA MET A 335 16.94 24.22 30.79
C MET A 335 16.59 24.75 32.19
N LEU A 336 15.62 24.14 32.90
CA LEU A 336 15.27 24.50 34.28
C LEU A 336 16.40 24.22 35.26
N ALA A 337 17.11 23.10 35.13
CA ALA A 337 18.26 22.77 35.97
C ALA A 337 19.43 23.76 35.76
N ALA A 338 19.72 24.14 34.50
CA ALA A 338 20.73 25.13 34.17
C ALA A 338 20.39 26.54 34.73
N LEU A 339 19.13 26.98 34.59
CA LEU A 339 18.65 28.24 35.18
C LEU A 339 18.75 28.23 36.71
N SER A 340 18.38 27.11 37.34
CA SER A 340 18.44 26.96 38.79
C SER A 340 19.88 26.96 39.32
N PHE A 341 20.80 26.31 38.60
CA PHE A 341 22.23 26.36 38.91
C PHE A 341 22.80 27.78 38.78
N GLY A 342 22.43 28.51 37.72
CA GLY A 342 22.81 29.92 37.55
C GLY A 342 22.30 30.82 38.68
N HIS A 343 21.05 30.60 39.13
CA HIS A 343 20.49 31.29 40.30
C HIS A 343 21.31 31.00 41.56
N LEU A 344 21.62 29.74 41.85
CA LEU A 344 22.40 29.33 43.03
C LEU A 344 23.82 29.92 43.08
N LEU A 345 24.49 30.06 41.93
CA LEU A 345 25.80 30.72 41.81
C LEU A 345 25.71 32.23 42.09
N THR A 346 24.63 32.87 41.65
CA THR A 346 24.42 34.32 41.82
C THR A 346 23.96 34.67 43.24
N ALA A 347 23.16 33.80 43.85
CA ALA A 347 22.51 33.97 45.14
C ALA A 347 23.26 33.25 46.28
N ASN A 348 24.45 33.69 46.67
CA ASN A 348 25.25 32.99 47.70
C ASN A 348 25.04 33.55 49.13
N PRO A 349 24.30 32.87 50.04
CA PRO A 349 24.09 33.34 51.41
C PRO A 349 25.36 33.24 52.28
N PRO A 350 25.71 34.25 53.10
CA PRO A 350 26.94 34.22 53.91
C PRO A 350 26.98 33.07 54.92
N ARG A 351 28.07 32.27 54.89
CA ARG A 351 28.24 31.00 55.62
C ARG A 351 28.16 31.04 57.15
N ARG A 352 28.17 32.21 57.80
CA ARG A 352 28.10 32.34 59.28
C ARG A 352 27.06 33.39 59.67
N GLN A 353 25.85 32.95 60.03
CA GLN A 353 24.75 33.80 60.47
C GLN A 353 23.95 33.14 61.60
N ARG A 354 23.29 33.94 62.44
CA ARG A 354 22.31 33.43 63.42
C ARG A 354 20.97 33.21 62.72
N TRP A 355 20.41 32.01 62.83
CA TRP A 355 19.19 31.60 62.13
C TRP A 355 17.98 32.51 62.37
N THR A 356 17.86 33.05 63.59
CA THR A 356 16.78 33.96 64.01
C THR A 356 16.98 35.42 63.59
N GLN A 357 18.12 35.78 62.98
CA GLN A 357 18.37 37.14 62.52
C GLN A 357 17.46 37.46 61.32
N ILE A 358 16.79 38.61 61.38
CA ILE A 358 15.90 39.10 60.34
C ILE A 358 16.70 39.90 59.31
N ASP A 359 16.47 39.61 58.03
CA ASP A 359 16.89 40.38 56.87
C ASP A 359 15.68 40.60 55.97
N ALA A 360 15.09 41.80 56.08
CA ALA A 360 13.91 42.20 55.31
C ALA A 360 14.30 43.02 54.07
N SER A 361 15.55 42.94 53.60
CA SER A 361 15.95 43.66 52.38
C SER A 361 15.16 43.16 51.16
N PRO A 362 14.75 44.06 50.23
CA PRO A 362 14.00 43.66 49.04
C PRO A 362 14.76 42.63 48.19
N ILE A 363 16.09 42.75 48.14
CA ILE A 363 16.97 41.83 47.42
C ILE A 363 16.91 40.43 48.03
N ALA A 364 17.20 40.28 49.34
CA ALA A 364 17.20 38.96 49.98
C ALA A 364 15.83 38.28 49.91
N THR A 365 14.75 39.04 50.13
CA THR A 365 13.38 38.49 50.04
C THR A 365 12.96 38.11 48.62
N ARG A 366 13.42 38.85 47.59
CA ARG A 366 13.22 38.51 46.18
C ARG A 366 13.96 37.22 45.80
N THR A 367 15.22 37.09 46.20
CA THR A 367 16.04 35.89 45.95
C THR A 367 15.41 34.63 46.54
N VAL A 368 14.78 34.72 47.73
CA VAL A 368 14.00 33.59 48.28
C VAL A 368 12.80 33.24 47.41
N ILE A 369 12.04 34.23 46.94
CA ILE A 369 10.87 33.99 46.07
C ILE A 369 11.30 33.33 44.75
N GLU A 370 12.40 33.79 44.15
CA GLU A 370 13.00 33.18 42.96
C GLU A 370 13.42 31.73 43.23
N SER A 371 14.09 31.43 44.36
CA SER A 371 14.38 30.06 44.78
C SER A 371 13.14 29.20 44.95
N LEU A 372 12.05 29.73 45.52
CA LEU A 372 10.80 28.98 45.76
C LEU A 372 10.07 28.64 44.45
N VAL A 373 10.09 29.54 43.45
CA VAL A 373 9.56 29.25 42.11
C VAL A 373 10.35 28.12 41.46
N LEU A 374 11.69 28.17 41.52
CA LEU A 374 12.55 27.13 40.95
C LEU A 374 12.38 25.79 41.67
N ILE A 375 12.29 25.76 43.00
CA ILE A 375 11.98 24.54 43.78
C ILE A 375 10.66 23.92 43.32
N GLY A 376 9.61 24.74 43.14
CA GLY A 376 8.31 24.28 42.65
C GLY A 376 8.41 23.64 41.27
N LEU A 377 9.02 24.33 40.30
CA LEU A 377 9.18 23.83 38.93
C LEU A 377 10.01 22.53 38.87
N LEU A 378 11.16 22.48 39.54
CA LEU A 378 12.00 21.28 39.60
C LEU A 378 11.31 20.11 40.32
N SER A 379 10.46 20.39 41.31
CA SER A 379 9.70 19.35 42.03
C SER A 379 8.50 18.82 41.23
N CYS A 380 7.89 19.64 40.37
CA CYS A 380 6.93 19.14 39.38
C CYS A 380 7.61 18.19 38.37
N VAL A 381 8.85 18.49 37.99
CA VAL A 381 9.67 17.64 37.10
C VAL A 381 10.03 16.31 37.77
N ASP A 382 10.48 16.32 39.04
CA ASP A 382 10.69 15.10 39.84
C ASP A 382 9.41 14.26 39.99
N LEU A 383 8.27 14.92 40.22
CA LEU A 383 6.99 14.24 40.36
C LEU A 383 6.58 13.52 39.07
N LEU A 384 6.74 14.15 37.91
CA LEU A 384 6.39 13.54 36.62
C LEU A 384 7.22 12.28 36.37
N TRP A 385 8.56 12.35 36.51
CA TRP A 385 9.43 11.18 36.36
C TRP A 385 9.16 10.09 37.41
N THR A 386 8.79 10.47 38.63
CA THR A 386 8.36 9.48 39.64
C THR A 386 7.11 8.75 39.19
N THR A 387 6.11 9.47 38.66
CA THR A 387 4.86 8.85 38.21
C THR A 387 5.05 7.96 36.98
N THR A 388 5.84 8.36 35.99
CA THR A 388 6.11 7.52 34.79
C THR A 388 6.91 6.28 35.17
N MET A 389 8.01 6.42 35.91
CA MET A 389 8.86 5.30 36.32
C MET A 389 8.17 4.35 37.31
N SER A 390 7.22 4.84 38.12
CA SER A 390 6.45 3.97 39.04
C SER A 390 5.54 2.95 38.33
N THR A 391 5.32 3.11 37.02
CA THR A 391 4.55 2.14 36.21
C THR A 391 5.43 1.03 35.61
N GLU A 392 6.75 1.13 35.72
CA GLU A 392 7.67 0.09 35.25
C GLU A 392 7.85 -1.04 36.28
N VAL A 393 7.90 -2.28 35.78
CA VAL A 393 7.88 -3.53 36.58
C VAL A 393 9.06 -3.65 37.57
N HIS A 394 10.11 -2.84 37.43
CA HIS A 394 11.34 -2.89 38.23
C HIS A 394 11.53 -1.70 39.19
N PHE A 395 10.53 -0.84 39.39
CA PHE A 395 10.65 0.31 40.29
C PHE A 395 10.64 -0.09 41.78
N GLN A 396 11.83 -0.09 42.42
CA GLN A 396 11.97 -0.34 43.85
C GLN A 396 12.27 0.96 44.62
N GLU A 397 11.27 1.52 45.30
CA GLU A 397 11.50 2.73 46.10
C GLU A 397 12.27 2.43 47.39
N MET A 398 13.52 2.90 47.46
CA MET A 398 14.44 2.67 48.59
C MET A 398 14.00 3.33 49.90
N ASN A 399 12.99 4.20 49.88
CA ASN A 399 12.44 4.82 51.09
C ASN A 399 11.39 3.88 51.71
N PRO A 400 11.60 3.33 52.93
CA PRO A 400 10.66 2.40 53.54
C PRO A 400 9.28 3.02 53.79
N VAL A 401 9.19 4.35 53.96
CA VAL A 401 7.90 5.05 54.10
C VAL A 401 7.20 5.19 52.74
N GLY A 402 7.95 5.48 51.67
CA GLY A 402 7.41 5.57 50.30
C GLY A 402 6.93 4.21 49.77
N ASN A 403 7.69 3.14 50.07
CA ASN A 403 7.34 1.77 49.70
C ASN A 403 5.98 1.30 50.24
N HIS A 404 5.54 1.79 51.42
CA HIS A 404 4.19 1.51 51.94
C HIS A 404 3.06 2.21 51.16
N PHE A 405 3.37 3.25 50.39
CA PHE A 405 2.42 3.98 49.53
C PHE A 405 2.39 3.47 48.08
N LEU A 406 3.30 2.57 47.68
CA LEU A 406 3.37 2.06 46.29
C LEU A 406 2.20 1.13 45.89
N LEU A 407 1.43 0.60 46.84
CA LEU A 407 0.26 -0.23 46.53
C LEU A 407 -0.91 0.59 45.94
N GLU A 408 -0.90 1.91 46.09
CA GLU A 408 -1.86 2.84 45.48
C GLU A 408 -1.10 4.10 45.02
N GLY A 409 -0.67 4.15 43.74
CA GLY A 409 0.19 5.23 43.21
C GLY A 409 -0.32 6.67 43.36
N ALA A 410 -1.63 6.84 43.61
CA ALA A 410 -2.23 8.12 43.99
C ALA A 410 -1.72 8.66 45.34
N SER A 411 -1.39 7.77 46.29
CA SER A 411 -1.02 8.14 47.66
C SER A 411 0.40 8.73 47.76
N LEU A 412 1.37 8.19 47.01
CA LEU A 412 2.72 8.76 46.88
C LEU A 412 2.69 10.16 46.24
N THR A 413 1.89 10.32 45.18
CA THR A 413 1.67 11.60 44.50
C THR A 413 1.09 12.64 45.45
N ALA A 414 0.03 12.28 46.19
CA ALA A 414 -0.58 13.16 47.19
C ALA A 414 0.41 13.54 48.30
N PHE A 415 1.20 12.60 48.81
CA PHE A 415 2.22 12.86 49.83
C PHE A 415 3.28 13.86 49.33
N LYS A 416 3.84 13.66 48.12
CA LYS A 416 4.82 14.59 47.53
C LYS A 416 4.24 16.01 47.38
N VAL A 417 3.03 16.15 46.84
CA VAL A 417 2.36 17.44 46.63
C VAL A 417 2.09 18.16 47.96
N VAL A 418 1.54 17.47 48.97
CA VAL A 418 1.22 18.06 50.28
C VAL A 418 2.50 18.47 51.02
N SER A 419 3.54 17.65 50.97
CA SER A 419 4.83 17.94 51.61
C SER A 419 5.50 19.16 50.97
N LEU A 420 5.56 19.20 49.63
CA LEU A 420 6.09 20.33 48.86
C LEU A 420 5.34 21.62 49.14
N ALA A 421 4.00 21.61 49.08
CA ALA A 421 3.18 22.78 49.35
C ALA A 421 3.39 23.32 50.78
N SER A 422 3.49 22.42 51.76
CA SER A 422 3.78 22.76 53.15
C SER A 422 5.17 23.40 53.32
N ALA A 423 6.19 22.85 52.67
CA ALA A 423 7.56 23.38 52.72
C ALA A 423 7.67 24.76 52.03
N LEU A 424 7.06 24.92 50.86
CA LEU A 424 7.02 26.20 50.13
C LEU A 424 6.29 27.28 50.95
N ALA A 425 5.15 26.95 51.55
CA ALA A 425 4.40 27.88 52.41
C ALA A 425 5.23 28.30 53.64
N LEU A 426 5.85 27.35 54.33
CA LEU A 426 6.70 27.63 55.50
C LEU A 426 7.86 28.58 55.16
N LEU A 427 8.60 28.29 54.09
CA LEU A 427 9.69 29.14 53.62
C LEU A 427 9.20 30.51 53.13
N PHE A 428 8.03 30.58 52.48
CA PHE A 428 7.45 31.85 52.06
C PHE A 428 7.08 32.75 53.24
N PHE A 429 6.42 32.23 54.28
CA PHE A 429 6.09 33.00 55.48
C PHE A 429 7.34 33.41 56.27
N LEU A 430 8.34 32.53 56.33
CA LEU A 430 9.60 32.79 57.04
C LEU A 430 10.67 33.52 56.21
N ARG A 431 10.42 33.91 54.96
CA ARG A 431 11.42 34.48 54.00
C ARG A 431 12.26 35.67 54.50
N LYS A 432 11.80 36.37 55.53
CA LYS A 432 12.54 37.47 56.19
C LYS A 432 13.59 36.99 57.20
N PHE A 433 13.60 35.71 57.58
CA PHE A 433 14.61 35.14 58.46
C PHE A 433 15.77 34.57 57.67
N LYS A 434 16.99 34.84 58.11
CA LYS A 434 18.22 34.34 57.48
C LYS A 434 18.33 32.81 57.46
N GLY A 435 17.75 32.13 58.46
CA GLY A 435 17.60 30.67 58.43
C GLY A 435 16.76 30.17 57.25
N ALA A 436 15.65 30.83 56.93
CA ALA A 436 14.80 30.47 55.78
C ALA A 436 15.45 30.83 54.44
N GLN A 437 16.22 31.92 54.38
CA GLN A 437 17.03 32.30 53.21
C GLN A 437 18.06 31.21 52.89
N LEU A 438 18.82 30.78 53.90
CA LEU A 438 19.79 29.68 53.76
C LEU A 438 19.10 28.34 53.42
N ALA A 439 17.96 28.03 54.05
CA ALA A 439 17.20 26.81 53.77
C ALA A 439 16.67 26.79 52.33
N SER A 440 16.08 27.88 51.83
CA SER A 440 15.58 27.95 50.44
C SER A 440 16.70 27.79 49.40
N TRP A 441 17.92 28.26 49.70
CA TRP A 441 19.09 28.03 48.86
C TRP A 441 19.49 26.56 48.84
N TRP A 442 19.61 25.91 50.00
CA TRP A 442 19.94 24.48 50.09
C TRP A 442 18.87 23.59 49.44
N THR A 443 17.59 23.88 49.65
CA THR A 443 16.50 23.12 49.01
C THR A 443 16.55 23.27 47.48
N CYS A 444 16.78 24.48 46.96
CA CYS A 444 16.94 24.71 45.52
C CYS A 444 18.15 23.94 44.95
N MET A 445 19.28 23.89 45.68
CA MET A 445 20.44 23.08 45.32
C MET A 445 20.12 21.58 45.27
N VAL A 446 19.44 21.05 46.28
CA VAL A 446 19.05 19.62 46.33
C VAL A 446 18.10 19.27 45.18
N CYS A 447 17.05 20.08 44.94
CA CYS A 447 16.15 19.88 43.80
C CYS A 447 16.90 19.89 42.46
N THR A 448 17.84 20.83 42.28
CA THR A 448 18.65 20.92 41.04
C THR A 448 19.47 19.65 40.81
N LEU A 449 20.08 19.10 41.86
CA LEU A 449 20.84 17.84 41.78
C LEU A 449 19.95 16.61 41.51
N VAL A 450 18.73 16.57 42.07
CA VAL A 450 17.76 15.51 41.80
C VAL A 450 17.29 15.56 40.34
N THR A 451 17.03 16.75 39.78
CA THR A 451 16.69 16.89 38.35
C THR A 451 17.85 16.46 37.45
N PHE A 452 19.10 16.80 37.77
CA PHE A 452 20.26 16.29 37.01
C PHE A 452 20.40 14.77 37.09
N ARG A 453 20.14 14.16 38.26
CA ARG A 453 20.10 12.69 38.39
C ARG A 453 19.06 12.08 37.44
N TRP A 454 17.85 12.63 37.39
CA TRP A 454 16.80 12.14 36.49
C TRP A 454 17.20 12.25 35.03
N ILE A 455 17.70 13.40 34.58
CA ILE A 455 18.14 13.62 33.19
C ILE A 455 19.22 12.59 32.77
N VAL A 456 20.18 12.28 33.67
CA VAL A 456 21.24 11.29 33.39
C VAL A 456 20.70 9.86 33.34
N LEU A 457 19.73 9.51 34.19
CA LEU A 457 19.08 8.19 34.15
C LEU A 457 18.23 8.01 32.90
N ASP A 458 17.42 9.02 32.55
CA ASP A 458 16.60 9.09 31.33
C ASP A 458 17.48 8.91 30.08
N SER A 459 18.59 9.65 29.99
CA SER A 459 19.58 9.54 28.90
C SER A 459 20.30 8.19 28.82
N ALA A 460 20.33 7.42 29.91
CA ALA A 460 20.96 6.09 29.97
C ALA A 460 19.96 4.93 29.77
N MET A 461 18.66 5.23 29.75
CA MET A 461 17.58 4.28 29.42
C MET A 461 17.18 4.39 27.93
N LEU A 462 17.55 5.49 27.26
CA LEU A 462 17.31 5.76 25.84
C LEU A 462 18.43 5.21 24.91
N SER A 463 19.25 4.27 25.39
CA SER A 463 20.34 3.61 24.65
C SER A 463 20.28 2.09 24.76
#